data_AF-W1PTB6-F1
#
_entry.id   AF-W1PTB6-F1
#
_cell.length_a   1.000
_cell.length_b   1.000
_cell.length_c   1.000
_cell.angle_alpha   90.00
_cell.angle_beta   90.00
_cell.angle_gamma   90.00
#
_symmetry.space_group_name_H-M   'P 1'
#
loop_
_entity.id
_entity.type
_entity.pdbx_description
1 polymer ?
#
loop_
_entity_poly.entity_id
_entity_poly.type
_entity_poly.pdbx_seq_one_letter_code
_entity_poly.pdbx_strand_id
1 'polypeptide(L)' 'MSQLQEMLNLAIKYNKAVQEEDELPPEKLAIANVGRQDAKKHLEEHVSNLMSSNIIQILGTMLDTVVF' A
#
# COMPACT_ATOMS: atom_id res chain seq x y z
N MET A 1 3.96 9.07 11.64
CA MET A 1 3.27 7.77 11.77
C MET A 1 4.24 6.67 11.34
N SER A 2 4.08 5.42 11.80
CA SER A 2 4.85 4.30 11.26
C SER A 2 4.31 3.92 9.87
N GLN A 3 5.16 3.38 8.98
CA GLN A 3 4.74 2.95 7.63
C GLN A 3 3.54 1.98 7.65
N LEU A 4 3.51 1.07 8.64
CA LEU A 4 2.38 0.15 8.84
C LEU A 4 1.07 0.88 9.17
N GLN A 5 1.13 1.97 9.94
CA GLN A 5 -0.06 2.76 10.25
C GLN A 5 -0.59 3.49 9.01
N GLU A 6 0.30 3.97 8.15
CA GLU A 6 -0.09 4.57 6.86
C GLU A 6 -0.71 3.53 5.92
N MET A 7 -0.12 2.33 5.85
CA MET A 7 -0.69 1.21 5.10
C MET A 7 -2.06 0.79 5.64
N LEU A 8 -2.27 0.76 6.96
CA LEU A 8 -3.58 0.48 7.55
C LEU A 8 -4.62 1.53 7.12
N ASN A 9 -4.24 2.81 7.12
CA ASN A 9 -5.12 3.88 6.67
C ASN A 9 -5.46 3.76 5.16
N LEU A 10 -4.48 3.38 4.33
CA LEU A 10 -4.70 3.12 2.91
C LEU A 10 -5.60 1.91 2.68
N ALA A 11 -5.43 0.83 3.46
CA ALA A 11 -6.27 -0.36 3.38
C ALA A 11 -7.73 -0.07 3.75
N ILE A 12 -7.96 0.74 4.80
CA ILE A 12 -9.32 1.18 5.17
C ILE A 12 -9.95 2.02 4.04
N LYS A 13 -9.19 2.95 3.45
CA LYS A 13 -9.65 3.77 2.33
C LYS A 13 -9.96 2.92 1.09
N TYR A 14 -9.10 1.94 0.77
CA TYR A 14 -9.29 1.04 -0.35
C TYR A 14 -10.54 0.17 -0.16
N ASN A 15 -10.73 -0.42 1.02
CA ASN A 15 -11.94 -1.20 1.33
C ASN A 15 -13.21 -0.37 1.15
N LYS A 16 -13.20 0.89 1.63
CA LYS A 16 -14.33 1.81 1.43
C LYS A 16 -14.58 2.10 -0.05
N ALA A 17 -13.52 2.34 -0.84
CA ALA A 17 -13.65 2.57 -2.28
C ALA A 17 -14.27 1.37 -3.00
N VAL A 18 -13.85 0.14 -2.66
CA VAL A 18 -14.44 -1.09 -3.23
C VAL A 18 -15.91 -1.23 -2.89
N GLN A 19 -16.34 -0.88 -1.67
CA GLN A 19 -17.76 -0.89 -1.31
C GLN A 19 -18.57 0.15 -2.08
N GLU A 20 -18.01 1.35 -2.29
CA GLU A 20 -18.64 2.41 -3.08
C GLU A 20 -18.75 2.03 -4.58
N GLU A 21 -17.83 1.21 -5.10
CA GLU A 21 -17.85 0.73 -6.49
C GLU A 21 -19.08 -0.16 -6.79
N ASP A 22 -19.61 -0.89 -5.80
CA ASP A 22 -20.82 -1.72 -5.96
C ASP A 22 -22.11 -0.88 -6.00
N GLU A 23 -22.08 0.37 -5.50
CA GLU A 23 -23.25 1.24 -5.38
C GLU A 23 -23.45 2.18 -6.59
N LEU A 24 -22.38 2.48 -7.34
CA LEU A 24 -22.42 3.46 -8.43
C LEU A 24 -22.04 2.86 -9.79
N PRO A 25 -22.67 3.31 -10.89
CA PRO A 25 -22.27 2.90 -12.23
C PRO A 25 -20.87 3.45 -12.59
N PRO A 26 -20.11 2.74 -13.46
CA PRO A 26 -18.71 3.05 -13.77
C PRO A 26 -18.42 4.48 -14.22
N GLU A 27 -19.32 5.08 -15.00
CA GLU A 27 -19.16 6.45 -15.51
C GLU A 27 -19.18 7.50 -14.39
N LYS A 28 -20.04 7.30 -13.36
CA LYS A 28 -20.11 8.20 -12.20
C LYS A 28 -18.92 8.01 -11.27
N LEU A 29 -18.45 6.78 -11.13
CA LEU A 29 -17.24 6.45 -10.37
C LEU A 29 -16.00 7.11 -10.99
N ALA A 30 -15.85 7.05 -12.31
CA ALA A 30 -14.73 7.68 -13.00
C ALA A 30 -14.64 9.19 -12.71
N ILE A 31 -15.77 9.89 -12.68
CA ILE A 31 -15.85 11.32 -12.33
C ILE A 31 -15.56 11.55 -10.84
N ALA A 32 -16.15 10.74 -9.96
CA ALA A 32 -15.98 10.87 -8.50
C ALA A 32 -14.55 10.57 -8.03
N ASN A 33 -13.81 9.75 -8.78
CA ASN A 33 -12.44 9.36 -8.47
C ASN A 33 -11.39 10.34 -9.03
N VAL A 34 -11.78 11.31 -9.86
CA VAL A 34 -10.85 12.35 -10.34
C VAL A 34 -10.30 13.13 -9.16
N GLY A 35 -8.96 13.20 -9.06
CA GLY A 35 -8.27 13.95 -8.00
C GLY A 35 -8.26 13.27 -6.63
N ARG A 36 -8.92 12.11 -6.46
CA ARG A 36 -8.74 11.27 -5.26
C ARG A 36 -7.44 10.48 -5.39
N GLN A 37 -6.79 10.30 -4.24
CA GLN A 37 -5.63 9.43 -4.15
C GLN A 37 -6.06 7.98 -4.40
N ASP A 38 -5.37 7.31 -5.33
CA ASP A 38 -5.57 5.89 -5.61
C ASP A 38 -4.99 5.05 -4.45
N ALA A 39 -5.86 4.74 -3.48
CA ALA A 39 -5.47 4.02 -2.27
C ALA A 39 -4.89 2.64 -2.56
N LYS A 40 -5.34 1.98 -3.65
CA LYS A 40 -4.83 0.67 -4.05
C LYS A 40 -3.38 0.77 -4.51
N LYS A 41 -3.12 1.66 -5.47
CA LYS A 41 -1.79 1.86 -6.03
C LYS A 41 -0.77 2.26 -4.97
N HIS A 42 -1.15 3.17 -4.07
CA HIS A 42 -0.28 3.58 -2.97
C HIS A 42 -0.03 2.46 -1.95
N LEU A 43 -1.03 1.63 -1.65
CA LEU A 43 -0.86 0.49 -0.76
C LEU A 43 0.11 -0.54 -1.37
N GLU A 44 -0.03 -0.85 -2.66
CA GLU A 44 0.88 -1.76 -3.38
C GLU A 44 2.33 -1.25 -3.38
N GLU A 45 2.54 0.05 -3.62
CA GLU A 45 3.85 0.68 -3.58
C GLU A 45 4.49 0.57 -2.18
N HIS A 46 3.72 0.87 -1.12
CA HIS A 46 4.22 0.79 0.25
C HIS A 46 4.60 -0.64 0.65
N VAL A 47 3.78 -1.64 0.27
CA VAL A 47 4.08 -3.05 0.51
C VAL A 47 5.39 -3.45 -0.19
N SER A 48 5.54 -3.09 -1.46
CA SER A 48 6.75 -3.41 -2.24
C SER A 48 8.02 -2.83 -1.61
N ASN A 49 7.96 -1.57 -1.19
CA ASN A 49 9.08 -0.88 -0.56
C ASN A 49 9.44 -1.49 0.80
N LEU A 50 8.43 -1.77 1.64
CA LEU A 50 8.63 -2.38 2.95
C LEU A 50 9.26 -3.78 2.83
N MET A 51 8.75 -4.61 1.93
CA MET A 51 9.29 -5.96 1.71
C MET A 51 10.73 -5.91 1.20
N SER A 52 11.02 -5.03 0.24
CA SER A 52 12.37 -4.85 -0.29
C SER A 52 13.35 -4.43 0.81
N SER A 53 12.98 -3.46 1.63
CA SER A 53 13.79 -3.00 2.76
C SER A 53 14.05 -4.11 3.77
N ASN A 54 13.00 -4.84 4.16
CA ASN A 54 13.11 -5.94 5.13
C ASN A 54 14.01 -7.06 4.62
N ILE A 55 13.89 -7.44 3.34
CA ILE A 55 14.73 -8.47 2.73
C ILE A 55 16.20 -8.07 2.73
N ILE A 56 16.51 -6.84 2.29
CA ILE A 56 17.89 -6.33 2.24
C ILE A 56 18.48 -6.29 3.65
N GLN A 57 17.71 -5.81 4.64
CA GLN A 57 18.17 -5.71 6.01
C GLN A 57 18.48 -7.09 6.61
N ILE A 58 17.57 -8.05 6.47
CA ILE A 58 17.74 -9.42 6.99
C ILE A 58 18.95 -10.09 6.33
N LEU A 59 19.08 -9.96 5.00
CA LEU A 59 20.22 -10.53 4.28
C LEU A 59 21.53 -9.89 4.74
N GLY A 60 21.58 -8.57 4.89
CA GLY A 60 22.74 -7.85 5.40
C GLY A 60 23.15 -8.32 6.79
N THR A 61 22.18 -8.48 7.71
CA THR A 61 22.44 -9.02 9.05
C THR A 61 22.94 -10.47 9.01
N MET A 62 22.38 -11.33 8.15
CA MET A 62 22.87 -12.71 7.99
C MET A 62 24.30 -12.74 7.46
N LEU A 63 24.64 -11.90 6.47
CA LEU A 63 25.99 -11.82 5.92
C LEU A 63 27.01 -11.37 6.98
N ASP A 64 26.65 -10.37 7.80
CA ASP A 64 27.49 -9.88 8.89
C ASP A 64 27.90 -11.01 9.85
N THR A 65 26.95 -11.91 10.20
CA THR A 65 27.21 -13.05 11.10
C THR A 65 28.13 -14.14 10.54
N VAL A 66 28.35 -14.19 9.23
CA VAL A 66 29.12 -15.25 8.57
C VAL A 66 30.48 -14.73 8.06
N VAL A 67 30.54 -13.45 7.67
CA VAL A 67 31.75 -12.85 7.08
C VAL A 67 32.70 -12.30 8.14
N PHE A 68 32.20 -11.85 9.28
CA PHE A 68 32.98 -11.25 10.37
C PHE A 68 32.83 -12.04 11.68
#